data_AF-A0AAJ1S2S8-F1
#
_entry.id   AF-A0AAJ1S2S8-F1
#
_cell.length_a   1.000
_cell.length_b   1.000
_cell.length_c   1.000
_cell.angle_alpha   90.00
_cell.angle_beta   90.00
_cell.angle_gamma   90.00
#
_symmetry.space_group_name_H-M   'P 1'
#
loop_
_entity.id
_entity.type
_entity.pdbx_description
1 polymer ?
#
loop_
_entity_poly.entity_id
_entity_poly.type
_entity_poly.pdbx_seq_one_letter_code
_entity_poly.pdbx_strand_id
1 'polypeptide(L)'
;MVLTGDVAQQRRTELRRAIDDGTPQAQHAEVALGDGPVRQRLESAILALAELRGPHSSTCPSDAARAVGGEKWRGLMDEARAIARELAQAGRVEITQRGDVLDPASEWRGPIRIRAVGR
;
A
#
# COMPACT_ATOMS: atom_id res chain seq x y z
N MET A 1 -5.27 -2.56 28.95
CA MET A 1 -5.64 -1.46 28.02
C MET A 1 -4.80 -1.63 26.76
N VAL A 2 -5.32 -2.27 25.72
CA VAL A 2 -4.55 -2.49 24.49
C VAL A 2 -4.38 -1.13 23.83
N LEU A 3 -3.15 -0.64 23.77
CA LEU A 3 -2.76 0.48 22.92
C LEU A 3 -3.04 0.06 21.48
N THR A 4 -4.26 0.30 21.00
CA THR A 4 -4.54 0.33 19.57
C THR A 4 -3.86 1.60 19.08
N GLY A 5 -2.54 1.50 18.88
CA GLY A 5 -1.74 2.58 18.34
C GLY A 5 -2.37 3.04 17.02
N ASP A 6 -2.30 4.34 16.77
CA ASP A 6 -2.76 4.92 15.51
C ASP A 6 -2.18 4.12 14.32
N VAL A 7 -3.08 3.47 13.57
CA VAL A 7 -2.72 2.62 12.43
C VAL A 7 -1.98 3.44 11.36
N ALA A 8 -2.28 4.74 11.22
CA ALA A 8 -1.54 5.60 10.31
C ALA A 8 -0.09 5.78 10.78
N GLN A 9 0.13 6.09 12.06
CA GLN A 9 1.46 6.13 12.63
C GLN A 9 2.19 4.78 12.53
N GLN A 10 1.48 3.65 12.67
CA GLN A 10 2.08 2.33 12.48
C GLN A 10 2.61 2.16 11.04
N ARG A 11 1.81 2.50 10.02
CA ARG A 11 2.24 2.39 8.61
C ARG A 11 3.38 3.34 8.27
N ARG A 12 3.36 4.56 8.81
CA ARG A 12 4.47 5.52 8.64
C ARG A 12 5.76 5.03 9.30
N THR A 13 5.65 4.50 10.52
CA THR A 13 6.79 3.93 11.26
C THR A 13 7.39 2.75 10.50
N GLU A 14 6.55 1.90 9.94
CA GLU A 14 6.99 0.76 9.12
C GLU A 14 7.77 1.20 7.89
N LEU A 15 7.24 2.16 7.12
CA LEU A 15 7.95 2.72 5.96
C LEU A 15 9.25 3.42 6.37
N ARG A 16 9.25 4.14 7.50
CA ARG A 16 10.44 4.80 8.02
C ARG A 16 11.55 3.79 8.36
N ARG A 17 11.21 2.68 9.00
CA ARG A 17 12.17 1.61 9.29
C ARG A 17 12.81 1.06 8.02
N ALA A 18 12.04 0.87 6.94
CA ALA A 18 12.60 0.43 5.67
C ALA A 18 13.65 1.40 5.10
N ILE A 19 13.45 2.72 5.30
CA ILE A 19 14.43 3.75 4.93
C ILE A 19 15.66 3.63 5.83
N ASP A 20 15.46 3.59 7.14
CA ASP A 20 16.55 3.57 8.13
C ASP A 20 17.42 2.31 7.99
N ASP A 21 16.81 1.17 7.68
CA ASP A 21 17.47 -0.12 7.47
C ASP A 21 18.09 -0.24 6.06
N GLY A 22 17.86 0.73 5.16
CA GLY A 22 18.39 0.73 3.79
C GLY A 22 17.90 -0.46 2.94
N THR A 23 16.64 -0.89 3.14
CA THR A 23 16.12 -2.05 2.41
C THR A 23 15.94 -1.74 0.92
N PRO A 24 15.81 -2.75 0.04
CA PRO A 24 15.51 -2.51 -1.38
C PRO A 24 14.22 -1.68 -1.62
N GLN A 25 13.32 -1.63 -0.63
CA GLN A 25 12.06 -0.88 -0.67
C GLN A 25 12.22 0.59 -0.22
N ALA A 26 13.39 0.99 0.28
CA ALA A 26 13.64 2.33 0.84
C ALA A 26 13.26 3.45 -0.13
N GLN A 27 13.59 3.32 -1.43
CA GLN A 27 13.25 4.33 -2.44
C GLN A 27 11.74 4.59 -2.52
N HIS A 28 10.92 3.52 -2.57
CA HIS A 28 9.47 3.68 -2.58
C HIS A 28 8.97 4.26 -1.24
N ALA A 29 9.57 3.88 -0.12
CA ALA A 29 9.21 4.41 1.20
C ALA A 29 9.52 5.91 1.35
N GLU A 30 10.66 6.38 0.83
CA GLU A 30 11.04 7.80 0.81
C GLU A 30 10.01 8.63 0.03
N VAL A 31 9.65 8.18 -1.18
CA VAL A 31 8.64 8.86 -1.99
C VAL A 31 7.29 8.87 -1.26
N ALA A 32 6.88 7.75 -0.67
CA ALA A 32 5.62 7.66 0.08
C ALA A 32 5.53 8.66 1.24
N LEU A 33 6.65 8.84 1.98
CA LEU A 33 6.71 9.70 3.16
C LEU A 33 7.07 11.16 2.88
N GLY A 34 7.51 11.49 1.66
CA GLY A 34 7.86 12.86 1.25
C GLY A 34 6.66 13.77 0.99
N ASP A 35 6.94 14.97 0.47
CA ASP A 35 5.95 16.03 0.25
C ASP A 35 5.50 16.16 -1.23
N GLY A 36 5.77 15.13 -2.04
CA GLY A 36 5.39 15.10 -3.46
C GLY A 36 3.88 14.92 -3.71
N PRO A 37 3.46 14.84 -4.99
CA PRO A 37 2.07 14.65 -5.37
C PRO A 37 1.44 13.42 -4.70
N VAL A 38 0.25 13.58 -4.12
CA VAL A 38 -0.45 12.52 -3.36
C VAL A 38 -0.57 11.21 -4.13
N ARG A 39 -0.88 11.27 -5.43
CA ARG A 39 -0.97 10.08 -6.28
C ARG A 39 0.34 9.29 -6.34
N GLN A 40 1.46 9.96 -6.59
CA GLN A 40 2.79 9.35 -6.62
C GLN A 40 3.15 8.73 -5.25
N ARG A 41 2.79 9.43 -4.17
CA ARG A 41 3.01 8.95 -2.81
C ARG A 41 2.19 7.70 -2.49
N LEU A 42 0.93 7.64 -2.94
CA LEU A 42 0.06 6.47 -2.77
C LEU A 42 0.58 5.27 -3.56
N GLU A 43 0.98 5.46 -4.81
CA GLU A 43 1.60 4.42 -5.64
C GLU A 43 2.83 3.84 -4.96
N SER A 44 3.75 4.70 -4.52
CA SER A 44 4.98 4.30 -3.83
C SER A 44 4.68 3.62 -2.49
N ALA A 45 3.68 4.10 -1.74
CA ALA A 45 3.27 3.47 -0.49
C ALA A 45 2.71 2.06 -0.72
N ILE A 46 1.91 1.84 -1.77
CA ILE A 46 1.38 0.52 -2.12
C ILE A 46 2.53 -0.44 -2.44
N LEU A 47 3.46 -0.03 -3.31
CA LEU A 47 4.60 -0.84 -3.70
C LEU A 47 5.49 -1.19 -2.50
N ALA A 48 5.90 -0.18 -1.72
CA ALA A 48 6.73 -0.39 -0.54
C ALA A 48 6.08 -1.34 0.46
N LEU A 49 4.81 -1.11 0.83
CA LEU A 49 4.11 -1.94 1.81
C LEU A 49 3.86 -3.36 1.29
N ALA A 50 3.53 -3.53 0.01
CA ALA A 50 3.35 -4.86 -0.58
C ALA A 50 4.67 -5.65 -0.59
N GLU A 51 5.78 -5.01 -0.96
CA GLU A 51 7.11 -5.63 -0.98
C GLU A 51 7.61 -5.95 0.44
N LEU A 52 7.44 -5.06 1.42
CA LEU A 52 7.80 -5.28 2.83
C LEU A 52 7.04 -6.44 3.48
N ARG A 53 5.81 -6.71 3.02
CA ARG A 53 5.00 -7.85 3.48
C ARG A 53 5.54 -9.18 2.97
N GLY A 54 6.23 -9.19 1.83
CA GLY A 54 6.73 -10.39 1.19
C GLY A 54 5.62 -11.29 0.61
N PRO A 55 6.00 -12.45 0.04
CA PRO A 55 5.10 -13.30 -0.75
C PRO A 55 3.99 -13.98 0.08
N HIS A 56 4.15 -14.07 1.39
CA HIS A 56 3.22 -14.77 2.29
C HIS A 56 2.27 -13.82 3.04
N SER A 57 2.35 -12.51 2.79
CA SER A 57 1.50 -11.52 3.42
C SER A 57 1.02 -10.49 2.41
N SER A 58 0.20 -9.55 2.86
CA SER A 58 -0.42 -8.57 1.98
C SER A 58 -0.72 -7.27 2.71
N THR A 59 -0.93 -6.21 1.94
CA THR A 59 -1.49 -4.93 2.42
C THR A 59 -2.89 -4.72 1.84
N CYS A 60 -3.45 -3.52 1.97
CA CYS A 60 -4.72 -3.10 1.39
C CYS A 60 -4.66 -1.60 1.02
N PRO A 61 -5.59 -1.08 0.19
CA PRO A 61 -5.59 0.33 -0.19
C PRO A 61 -5.60 1.28 1.01
N SER A 62 -6.29 0.92 2.09
CA SER A 62 -6.39 1.77 3.29
C SER A 62 -5.07 1.88 4.07
N ASP A 63 -4.14 0.92 3.94
CA ASP A 63 -2.82 1.03 4.57
C ASP A 63 -1.99 2.15 3.92
N ALA A 64 -1.96 2.17 2.58
CA ALA A 64 -1.28 3.22 1.82
C ALA A 64 -1.94 4.59 2.04
N ALA A 65 -3.28 4.65 2.01
CA ALA A 65 -4.03 5.87 2.30
C ALA A 65 -3.72 6.42 3.70
N ARG A 66 -3.60 5.55 4.70
CA ARG A 66 -3.23 5.94 6.07
C ARG A 66 -1.80 6.45 6.18
N ALA A 67 -0.85 5.79 5.52
CA ALA A 67 0.55 6.23 5.50
C ALA A 67 0.71 7.64 4.91
N VAL A 68 -0.03 7.92 3.83
CA VAL A 68 0.05 9.17 3.07
C VAL A 68 -0.79 10.29 3.67
N GLY A 69 -2.05 9.98 4.05
CA GLY A 69 -3.06 10.97 4.42
C GLY A 69 -3.29 11.17 5.91
N GLY A 70 -2.69 10.34 6.79
CA GLY A 70 -2.89 10.42 8.23
C GLY A 70 -4.38 10.43 8.59
N GLU A 71 -4.82 11.38 9.41
CA GLU A 71 -6.24 11.58 9.78
C GLU A 71 -7.19 11.74 8.58
N LYS A 72 -6.70 12.26 7.44
CA LYS A 72 -7.50 12.50 6.23
C LYS A 72 -7.54 11.31 5.26
N TRP A 73 -7.02 10.15 5.67
CA TRP A 73 -6.87 8.98 4.79
C TRP A 73 -8.15 8.52 4.08
N ARG A 74 -9.32 8.71 4.71
CA ARG A 74 -10.60 8.31 4.11
C ARG A 74 -10.87 9.00 2.77
N GLY A 75 -10.42 10.25 2.61
CA GLY A 75 -10.54 11.01 1.36
C GLY A 75 -9.62 10.52 0.25
N LEU A 76 -8.68 9.60 0.54
CA LEU A 76 -7.74 9.03 -0.42
C LEU A 76 -8.13 7.61 -0.85
N MET A 77 -9.25 7.06 -0.36
CA MET A 77 -9.61 5.66 -0.60
C MET A 77 -9.90 5.34 -2.06
N ASP A 78 -10.61 6.23 -2.77
CA ASP A 78 -10.94 6.01 -4.18
C ASP A 78 -9.67 6.04 -5.04
N GLU A 79 -8.80 7.03 -4.80
CA GLU A 79 -7.50 7.17 -5.46
C GLU A 79 -6.60 5.96 -5.17
N ALA A 80 -6.50 5.52 -3.92
CA ALA A 80 -5.68 4.36 -3.54
C ALA A 80 -6.20 3.05 -4.19
N ARG A 81 -7.52 2.89 -4.33
CA ARG A 81 -8.11 1.74 -5.03
C ARG A 81 -7.85 1.79 -6.53
N ALA A 82 -7.94 2.97 -7.15
CA ALA A 82 -7.64 3.16 -8.56
C ALA A 82 -6.18 2.82 -8.88
N ILE A 83 -5.23 3.37 -8.11
CA ILE A 83 -3.81 3.09 -8.26
C ILE A 83 -3.50 1.61 -8.04
N ALA A 84 -4.09 0.98 -7.02
CA ALA A 84 -3.90 -0.47 -6.81
C ALA A 84 -4.31 -1.28 -8.05
N ARG A 85 -5.43 -0.92 -8.68
CA ARG A 85 -5.89 -1.55 -9.92
C ARG A 85 -4.93 -1.31 -11.07
N GLU A 86 -4.46 -0.08 -11.27
CA GLU A 86 -3.49 0.25 -12.32
C GLU A 86 -2.17 -0.51 -12.15
N LEU A 87 -1.65 -0.60 -10.92
CA LEU A 87 -0.46 -1.40 -10.62
C LEU A 87 -0.67 -2.88 -10.92
N ALA A 88 -1.86 -3.41 -10.66
CA ALA A 88 -2.20 -4.79 -11.00
C ALA A 88 -2.30 -5.01 -12.51
N GLN A 89 -2.89 -4.07 -13.26
CA GLN A 89 -2.91 -4.10 -14.73
C GLN A 89 -1.49 -4.05 -15.31
N ALA A 90 -0.59 -3.29 -14.69
CA ALA A 90 0.81 -3.20 -15.06
C ALA A 90 1.66 -4.41 -14.59
N GLY A 91 1.06 -5.41 -13.94
CA GLY A 91 1.78 -6.59 -13.44
C GLY A 91 2.77 -6.28 -12.32
N ARG A 92 2.60 -5.16 -11.61
CA ARG A 92 3.50 -4.73 -10.51
C ARG A 92 3.07 -5.27 -9.15
N VAL A 93 1.79 -5.60 -8.99
CA VAL A 93 1.20 -6.22 -7.80
C VAL A 93 0.11 -7.20 -8.20
N GLU A 94 -0.27 -8.10 -7.30
CA GLU A 94 -1.49 -8.89 -7.43
C GLU A 94 -2.57 -8.35 -6.49
N ILE A 95 -3.81 -8.30 -6.98
CA ILE A 95 -4.98 -8.04 -6.15
C ILE A 95 -5.67 -9.37 -5.86
N THR A 96 -5.99 -9.60 -4.59
CA THR A 96 -6.75 -10.76 -4.16
C THR A 96 -7.98 -10.38 -3.35
N GLN A 97 -9.01 -11.20 -3.43
CA GLN A 97 -10.20 -11.10 -2.59
C GLN A 97 -10.56 -12.49 -2.08
N ARG A 98 -10.65 -12.65 -0.75
CA ARG A 98 -10.91 -13.94 -0.09
C ARG A 98 -9.93 -15.07 -0.47
N GLY A 99 -8.73 -14.71 -0.93
CA GLY A 99 -7.67 -15.64 -1.32
C GLY A 99 -7.52 -15.78 -2.83
N ASP A 100 -8.55 -15.46 -3.61
CA ASP A 100 -8.54 -15.58 -5.06
C ASP A 100 -7.93 -14.35 -5.73
N VAL A 101 -7.09 -14.55 -6.74
CA VAL A 101 -6.55 -13.48 -7.58
C VAL A 101 -7.67 -12.91 -8.43
N LEU A 102 -7.83 -11.59 -8.41
CA LEU A 102 -8.82 -10.89 -9.22
C LEU A 102 -8.21 -10.45 -10.55
N ASP A 103 -8.99 -10.59 -11.62
CA ASP A 103 -8.72 -9.90 -12.88
C ASP A 103 -8.89 -8.38 -12.68
N PRO A 104 -7.84 -7.57 -12.90
CA PRO A 104 -7.92 -6.13 -12.70
C PRO A 104 -8.71 -5.40 -13.81
N ALA A 105 -9.13 -6.06 -14.88
CA ALA A 105 -10.07 -5.51 -15.87
C ALA A 105 -11.54 -5.67 -15.45
N SER A 106 -11.85 -6.63 -14.58
CA SER A 106 -13.20 -6.94 -14.12
C SER A 106 -13.72 -5.97 -13.05
N GLU A 107 -15.04 -5.86 -12.88
CA GLU A 107 -15.63 -5.14 -11.75
C GLU A 107 -15.48 -5.94 -10.45
N TRP A 108 -15.08 -5.27 -9.36
CA TRP A 108 -15.00 -5.89 -8.03
C TRP A 108 -15.42 -4.92 -6.94
N ARG A 109 -16.04 -5.46 -5.88
CA ARG A 109 -16.59 -4.68 -4.77
C ARG A 109 -16.09 -5.23 -3.44
N GLY A 110 -15.98 -4.33 -2.46
CA GLY A 110 -15.61 -4.68 -1.09
C GLY A 110 -14.10 -4.73 -0.83
N PRO A 111 -13.70 -5.35 0.30
CA PRO A 111 -12.31 -5.40 0.73
C PRO A 111 -11.44 -6.25 -0.21
N ILE A 112 -10.25 -5.74 -0.49
CA ILE A 112 -9.21 -6.43 -1.25
C ILE A 112 -7.89 -6.43 -0.52
N ARG A 113 -7.00 -7.34 -0.90
CA ARG A 113 -5.62 -7.39 -0.47
C ARG A 113 -4.70 -7.19 -1.67
N ILE A 114 -3.56 -6.57 -1.42
CA ILE A 114 -2.52 -6.29 -2.41
C ILE A 114 -1.26 -7.07 -2.01
N ARG A 115 -0.70 -7.85 -2.93
CA ARG A 115 0.52 -8.64 -2.74
C ARG A 115 1.58 -8.16 -3.73
N ALA A 116 2.85 -8.25 -3.33
CA ALA A 116 3.94 -8.12 -4.28
C ALA A 116 3.92 -9.33 -5.23
N VAL A 117 4.25 -9.11 -6.50
CA VAL A 117 4.53 -10.21 -7.41
C VAL A 117 5.88 -10.82 -6.98
N GLY A 118 5.93 -12.14 -6.81
CA GLY A 118 7.18 -12.83 -6.48
C GLY A 118 8.24 -12.55 -7.55
N ARG A 119 9.42 -12.09 -7.14
CA ARG A 119 10.60 -12.04 -8.01
C ARG A 119 11.34 -13.37 -7.95
#